data_AF-A0AAD1M213-F1
#
_entry.id   AF-A0AAD1M213-F1
#
_cell.length_a   1.000
_cell.length_b   1.000
_cell.length_c   1.000
_cell.angle_alpha   90.00
_cell.angle_beta   90.00
_cell.angle_gamma   90.00
#
_symmetry.space_group_name_H-M   'P 1'
#
loop_
_entity.id
_entity.type
_entity.pdbx_description
1 polymer ?
#
loop_
_entity_poly.entity_id
_entity_poly.type
_entity_poly.pdbx_seq_one_letter_code
_entity_poly.pdbx_strand_id
1 'polypeptide(L)'
;MRELLEEKPFTELSVSTISDRAGVARSGFYFYFDSKYAVLAQILAEATHELEELTEYFAPRRPDESPAAFAKRMVGSAAAVYAHNDPVMSACNAARNTDAEIRKILDQQVDTVIEQIIRIVEEEIKAGTAHPISDDIPALVRTLAVTTALMLSGDTTFLGPDGDVQRGIRVLEQLWLNALWGGQA
;
A
#
# COMPACT_ATOMS: atom_id res chain seq x y z
N MET A 1 -15.95 9.14 -6.11
CA MET A 1 -14.50 9.43 -6.28
C MET A 1 -13.81 8.29 -7.00
N ARG A 2 -13.92 7.04 -6.53
CA ARG A 2 -13.35 5.85 -7.20
C ARG A 2 -13.72 5.79 -8.69
N GLU A 3 -15.02 5.82 -9.01
CA GLU A 3 -15.51 5.88 -10.40
C GLU A 3 -14.96 7.09 -11.20
N LEU A 4 -14.84 8.26 -10.57
CA LEU A 4 -14.34 9.47 -11.24
C LEU A 4 -12.86 9.34 -11.64
N LEU A 5 -12.09 8.55 -10.90
CA LEU A 5 -10.68 8.29 -11.16
C LEU A 5 -10.45 7.25 -12.26
N GLU A 6 -11.48 6.47 -12.63
CA GLU A 6 -11.47 5.65 -13.85
C GLU A 6 -11.62 6.53 -15.11
N GLU A 7 -12.33 7.65 -14.98
CA GLU A 7 -12.68 8.52 -16.10
C GLU A 7 -11.64 9.61 -16.39
N LYS A 8 -10.99 10.16 -15.35
CA LYS A 8 -10.06 11.29 -15.49
C LYS A 8 -9.05 11.38 -14.33
N PRO A 9 -7.86 11.94 -14.57
CA PRO A 9 -6.85 12.07 -13.52
C PRO A 9 -7.33 12.98 -12.39
N PHE A 10 -6.84 12.72 -11.17
CA PHE A 10 -7.23 13.47 -9.97
C PHE A 10 -7.02 14.99 -10.10
N THR A 11 -6.00 15.41 -10.85
CA THR A 11 -5.69 16.81 -11.11
C THR A 11 -6.83 17.55 -11.83
N GLU A 12 -7.55 16.86 -12.72
CA GLU A 12 -8.69 17.39 -13.48
C GLU A 12 -10.01 17.35 -12.69
N LEU A 13 -10.06 16.65 -11.55
CA LEU A 13 -11.26 16.63 -10.71
C LEU A 13 -11.47 17.97 -10.00
N SER A 14 -12.66 18.52 -10.13
CA SER A 14 -13.11 19.70 -9.38
C SER A 14 -14.08 19.30 -8.26
N VAL A 15 -14.22 20.14 -7.23
CA VAL A 15 -15.25 19.95 -6.19
C VAL A 15 -16.65 19.91 -6.82
N SER A 16 -16.91 20.69 -7.89
CA SER A 16 -18.19 20.62 -8.61
C SER A 16 -18.39 19.22 -9.17
N THR A 17 -17.43 18.71 -9.93
CA THR A 17 -17.50 17.36 -10.53
C THR A 17 -17.75 16.28 -9.49
N ILE A 18 -17.10 16.37 -8.32
CA ILE A 18 -17.30 15.42 -7.22
C ILE A 18 -18.70 15.56 -6.62
N SER A 19 -19.16 16.78 -6.39
CA SER A 19 -20.48 17.08 -5.82
C SER A 19 -21.60 16.61 -6.76
N ASP A 20 -21.47 16.92 -8.05
CA ASP A 20 -22.41 16.56 -9.10
C ASP A 20 -22.55 15.02 -9.21
N ARG A 21 -21.43 14.29 -9.17
CA ARG A 21 -21.43 12.82 -9.14
C ARG A 21 -22.08 12.26 -7.89
N ALA A 22 -21.85 12.89 -6.73
CA ALA A 22 -22.42 12.47 -5.46
C ALA A 22 -23.90 12.87 -5.28
N GLY A 23 -24.47 13.64 -6.21
CA GLY A 23 -25.86 14.12 -6.12
C GLY A 23 -26.08 15.14 -5.00
N VAL A 24 -25.03 15.85 -4.57
CA VAL A 24 -25.09 16.84 -3.50
C VAL A 24 -24.75 18.24 -4.01
N ALA A 25 -25.29 19.27 -3.36
CA ALA A 25 -24.87 20.64 -3.64
C ALA A 25 -23.41 20.87 -3.20
N ARG A 26 -22.72 21.80 -3.86
CA ARG A 26 -21.34 22.18 -3.50
C ARG A 26 -21.19 22.63 -2.05
N SER A 27 -22.19 23.31 -1.48
CA SER A 27 -22.20 23.66 -0.06
C SER A 27 -22.30 22.43 0.85
N GLY A 28 -23.01 21.39 0.41
CA GLY A 28 -23.08 20.11 1.10
C GLY A 28 -21.75 19.36 1.08
N PHE A 29 -20.96 19.47 0.02
CA PHE A 29 -19.58 18.93 0.00
C PHE A 29 -18.72 19.52 1.12
N TYR A 30 -18.69 20.85 1.23
CA TYR A 30 -17.87 21.54 2.23
C TYR A 30 -18.35 21.36 3.67
N PHE A 31 -19.53 20.76 3.87
CA PHE A 31 -19.94 20.32 5.20
C PHE A 31 -19.14 19.11 5.68
N TYR A 32 -18.69 18.24 4.77
CA TYR A 32 -17.96 17.01 5.09
C TYR A 32 -16.46 17.10 4.83
N PHE A 33 -16.05 17.84 3.79
CA PHE A 33 -14.66 17.87 3.35
C PHE A 33 -14.21 19.29 3.01
N ASP A 34 -13.06 19.68 3.57
CA ASP A 34 -12.46 20.99 3.29
C ASP A 34 -11.91 21.10 1.86
N SER A 35 -11.57 19.96 1.23
CA SER A 35 -11.01 19.91 -0.12
C SER A 35 -11.21 18.55 -0.79
N LYS A 36 -10.99 18.48 -2.11
CA LYS A 36 -10.92 17.19 -2.82
C LYS A 36 -9.79 16.29 -2.31
N TYR A 37 -8.72 16.88 -1.76
CA TYR A 37 -7.61 16.15 -1.16
C TYR A 37 -8.02 15.49 0.16
N ALA A 38 -8.93 16.11 0.94
CA ALA A 38 -9.47 15.50 2.15
C ALA A 38 -10.29 14.23 1.83
N VAL A 39 -11.04 14.24 0.72
CA VAL A 39 -11.72 13.03 0.21
C VAL A 39 -10.70 11.94 -0.13
N LEU A 40 -9.61 12.32 -0.81
CA LEU A 40 -8.57 11.35 -1.17
C LEU A 40 -7.86 10.77 0.06
N ALA A 41 -7.51 11.62 1.02
CA ALA A 41 -6.90 11.21 2.28
C ALA A 41 -7.79 10.22 3.03
N GLN A 42 -9.11 10.45 3.06
CA GLN A 42 -10.06 9.55 3.67
C GLN A 42 -10.09 8.18 2.96
N ILE A 43 -10.11 8.16 1.63
CA ILE A 43 -10.10 6.90 0.86
C ILE A 43 -8.81 6.11 1.08
N LEU A 44 -7.66 6.80 1.12
CA LEU A 44 -6.38 6.14 1.39
C LEU A 44 -6.28 5.66 2.84
N ALA A 45 -6.85 6.39 3.80
CA ALA A 45 -6.95 5.93 5.18
C ALA A 45 -7.84 4.68 5.31
N GLU A 46 -8.95 4.61 4.56
CA GLU A 46 -9.79 3.40 4.47
C GLU A 46 -9.02 2.22 3.89
N ALA A 47 -8.22 2.43 2.83
CA ALA A 47 -7.37 1.38 2.26
C ALA A 47 -6.27 0.91 3.24
N THR A 48 -5.65 1.84 3.98
CA THR A 48 -4.71 1.49 5.06
C THR A 48 -5.40 0.67 6.14
N HIS A 49 -6.61 1.06 6.55
CA HIS A 49 -7.37 0.32 7.55
C HIS A 49 -7.76 -1.09 7.08
N GLU A 50 -8.16 -1.23 5.81
CA GLU A 50 -8.41 -2.54 5.19
C GLU A 50 -7.15 -3.42 5.23
N LEU A 51 -5.97 -2.83 4.98
CA LEU A 51 -4.70 -3.55 5.10
C LEU A 51 -4.43 -3.99 6.53
N GLU A 52 -4.71 -3.14 7.52
CA GLU A 52 -4.62 -3.50 8.93
C GLU A 52 -5.54 -4.70 9.22
N GLU A 53 -6.81 -4.64 8.87
CA GLU A 53 -7.76 -5.75 9.10
C GLU A 53 -7.30 -7.06 8.44
N LEU A 54 -6.90 -7.01 7.17
CA LEU A 54 -6.44 -8.18 6.42
C LEU A 54 -5.10 -8.74 6.92
N THR A 55 -4.29 -7.94 7.60
CA THR A 55 -3.05 -8.39 8.25
C THR A 55 -3.26 -8.77 9.73
N GLU A 56 -4.51 -8.78 10.19
CA GLU A 56 -4.89 -8.97 11.60
C GLU A 56 -4.22 -7.93 12.51
N TYR A 57 -4.25 -6.66 12.08
CA TYR A 57 -3.53 -5.52 12.64
C TYR A 57 -2.02 -5.76 12.72
N PHE A 58 -1.45 -6.22 11.60
CA PHE A 58 -0.03 -6.57 11.50
C PHE A 58 0.38 -7.54 12.62
N ALA A 59 -0.45 -8.56 12.87
CA ALA A 59 -0.17 -9.57 13.88
C ALA A 59 1.18 -10.28 13.59
N PRO A 60 2.01 -10.50 14.62
CA PRO A 60 3.25 -11.28 14.49
C PRO A 60 3.00 -12.67 13.90
N ARG A 61 4.07 -13.29 13.39
CA ARG A 61 4.01 -14.66 12.88
C ARG A 61 3.59 -15.61 14.00
N ARG A 62 2.63 -16.49 13.71
CA ARG A 62 2.16 -17.47 14.69
C ARG A 62 3.26 -18.52 14.95
N PRO A 63 3.34 -19.13 16.15
CA PRO A 63 4.37 -20.13 16.46
C PRO A 63 4.41 -21.34 15.49
N ASP A 64 3.26 -21.72 14.93
CA ASP A 64 3.09 -22.81 13.96
C ASP A 64 3.10 -22.34 12.49
N GLU A 65 3.20 -21.03 12.26
CA GLU A 65 3.26 -20.44 10.92
C GLU A 65 4.71 -20.38 10.43
N SER A 66 4.99 -21.02 9.29
CA SER A 66 6.32 -20.93 8.67
C SER A 66 6.59 -19.51 8.15
N PRO A 67 7.86 -19.07 8.05
CA PRO A 67 8.20 -17.77 7.47
C PRO A 67 7.63 -17.56 6.07
N ALA A 68 7.60 -18.62 5.25
CA ALA A 68 7.02 -18.57 3.91
C ALA A 68 5.50 -18.36 3.93
N ALA A 69 4.78 -19.02 4.86
CA ALA A 69 3.35 -18.82 5.04
C ALA A 69 3.03 -17.41 5.54
N PHE A 70 3.84 -16.88 6.45
CA PHE A 70 3.73 -15.51 6.95
C PHE A 70 3.93 -14.47 5.84
N ALA A 71 5.01 -14.59 5.05
CA ALA A 71 5.28 -13.71 3.92
C ALA A 71 4.13 -13.74 2.90
N LYS A 72 3.60 -14.94 2.61
CA LYS A 72 2.43 -15.13 1.75
C LYS A 72 1.17 -14.45 2.30
N ARG A 73 0.90 -14.58 3.60
CA ARG A 73 -0.24 -13.91 4.25
C ARG A 73 -0.12 -12.39 4.12
N MET A 74 1.02 -11.81 4.49
CA MET A 74 1.22 -10.36 4.50
C MET A 74 1.20 -9.75 3.08
N VAL A 75 1.92 -10.35 2.13
CA VAL A 75 1.94 -9.88 0.73
C VAL A 75 0.58 -10.10 0.07
N GLY A 76 -0.10 -11.21 0.37
CA GLY A 76 -1.45 -11.49 -0.12
C GLY A 76 -2.47 -10.45 0.35
N SER A 77 -2.39 -10.02 1.62
CA SER A 77 -3.24 -8.94 2.15
C SER A 77 -2.98 -7.63 1.43
N ALA A 78 -1.72 -7.24 1.21
CA ALA A 78 -1.40 -6.05 0.41
C ALA A 78 -1.95 -6.14 -1.03
N ALA A 79 -1.79 -7.30 -1.68
CA ALA A 79 -2.32 -7.51 -3.03
C ALA A 79 -3.84 -7.38 -3.10
N ALA A 80 -4.57 -7.88 -2.10
CA ALA A 80 -6.02 -7.76 -2.02
C ALA A 80 -6.46 -6.29 -1.89
N VAL A 81 -5.81 -5.51 -1.02
CA VAL A 81 -6.09 -4.07 -0.86
C VAL A 81 -5.82 -3.31 -2.15
N TYR A 82 -4.69 -3.54 -2.80
CA TYR A 82 -4.37 -2.86 -4.06
C TYR A 82 -5.39 -3.18 -5.15
N ALA A 83 -5.81 -4.45 -5.29
CA ALA A 83 -6.80 -4.86 -6.26
C ALA A 83 -8.19 -4.26 -5.98
N HIS A 84 -8.61 -4.20 -4.72
CA HIS A 84 -9.89 -3.62 -4.32
C HIS A 84 -9.91 -2.09 -4.47
N ASN A 85 -8.75 -1.44 -4.32
CA ASN A 85 -8.63 0.03 -4.34
C ASN A 85 -8.14 0.59 -5.69
N ASP A 86 -7.96 -0.23 -6.71
CA ASP A 86 -7.82 0.23 -8.10
C ASP A 86 -9.15 0.88 -8.56
N PRO A 87 -9.19 2.08 -9.20
CA PRO A 87 -8.12 2.88 -9.81
C PRO A 87 -7.38 3.85 -8.88
N VAL A 88 -7.80 3.99 -7.61
CA VAL A 88 -7.32 5.06 -6.73
C VAL A 88 -5.82 4.94 -6.49
N MET A 89 -5.35 3.73 -6.21
CA MET A 89 -3.93 3.46 -5.97
C MET A 89 -3.08 3.83 -7.19
N SER A 90 -3.53 3.45 -8.39
CA SER A 90 -2.87 3.79 -9.66
C SER A 90 -2.80 5.30 -9.89
N ALA A 91 -3.94 6.00 -9.76
CA ALA A 91 -4.01 7.44 -9.97
C ALA A 91 -3.12 8.23 -8.98
N CYS A 92 -3.06 7.80 -7.71
CA CYS A 92 -2.21 8.43 -6.71
C CYS A 92 -0.72 8.22 -6.99
N ASN A 93 -0.34 7.00 -7.38
CA ASN A 93 1.04 6.68 -7.73
C ASN A 93 1.52 7.51 -8.93
N ALA A 94 0.68 7.65 -9.96
CA ALA A 94 0.99 8.49 -11.12
C ALA A 94 1.16 9.97 -10.73
N ALA A 95 0.28 10.49 -9.87
CA ALA A 95 0.27 11.90 -9.50
C ALA A 95 1.31 12.30 -8.43
N ARG A 96 1.89 11.33 -7.69
CA ARG A 96 2.88 11.57 -6.61
C ARG A 96 4.07 12.44 -7.03
N ASN A 97 4.51 12.32 -8.28
CA ASN A 97 5.67 13.05 -8.79
C ASN A 97 5.34 14.49 -9.23
N THR A 98 4.06 14.81 -9.40
CA THR A 98 3.59 16.10 -9.95
C THR A 98 2.72 16.89 -8.98
N ASP A 99 2.16 16.25 -7.95
CA ASP A 99 1.28 16.87 -6.95
C ASP A 99 1.84 16.67 -5.54
N ALA A 100 2.24 17.77 -4.90
CA ALA A 100 2.88 17.75 -3.58
C ALA A 100 1.94 17.35 -2.44
N GLU A 101 0.64 17.66 -2.54
CA GLU A 101 -0.33 17.29 -1.51
C GLU A 101 -0.67 15.80 -1.60
N ILE A 102 -0.81 15.24 -2.80
CA ILE A 102 -0.95 13.78 -2.97
C ILE A 102 0.28 13.06 -2.43
N ARG A 103 1.48 13.55 -2.75
CA ARG A 103 2.72 12.96 -2.22
C ARG A 103 2.72 12.96 -0.69
N LYS A 104 2.39 14.09 -0.06
CA LYS A 104 2.31 14.20 1.39
C LYS A 104 1.32 13.20 2.00
N ILE A 105 0.12 13.06 1.42
CA ILE A 105 -0.89 12.12 1.90
C ILE A 105 -0.39 10.67 1.78
N LEU A 106 0.21 10.31 0.64
CA LEU A 106 0.77 8.96 0.44
C LEU A 106 1.93 8.68 1.39
N ASP A 107 2.85 9.63 1.58
CA ASP A 107 4.01 9.48 2.46
C ASP A 107 3.54 9.18 3.89
N GLN A 108 2.53 9.89 4.39
CA GLN A 108 1.95 9.67 5.73
C GLN A 108 1.35 8.25 5.91
N GLN A 109 0.62 7.76 4.91
CA GLN A 109 0.03 6.42 4.97
C GLN A 109 1.10 5.33 4.88
N VAL A 110 2.07 5.52 3.99
CA VAL A 110 3.19 4.60 3.79
C VAL A 110 4.06 4.52 5.05
N ASP A 111 4.37 5.64 5.69
CA ASP A 111 5.14 5.68 6.94
C ASP A 111 4.42 4.89 8.05
N THR A 112 3.10 5.04 8.17
CA THR A 112 2.29 4.28 9.15
C THR A 112 2.43 2.77 8.96
N VAL A 113 2.33 2.29 7.71
CA VAL A 113 2.47 0.86 7.38
C VAL A 113 3.89 0.36 7.63
N ILE A 114 4.90 1.13 7.23
CA ILE A 114 6.31 0.77 7.42
C ILE A 114 6.65 0.62 8.90
N GLU A 115 6.20 1.54 9.76
CA GLU A 115 6.42 1.45 11.20
C GLU A 115 5.83 0.17 11.79
N GLN A 116 4.67 -0.28 11.32
CA GLN A 116 4.06 -1.54 11.75
C GLN A 116 4.89 -2.76 11.32
N ILE A 117 5.38 -2.78 10.08
CA ILE A 117 6.22 -3.87 9.56
C ILE A 117 7.56 -3.93 10.29
N ILE A 118 8.21 -2.78 10.56
CA ILE A 118 9.47 -2.72 11.30
C ILE A 118 9.30 -3.38 12.68
N ARG A 119 8.22 -3.07 13.41
CA ARG A 119 7.96 -3.66 14.73
C ARG A 119 7.89 -5.19 14.67
N ILE A 120 7.19 -5.76 13.69
CA ILE A 120 7.14 -7.22 13.50
C ILE A 120 8.54 -7.79 13.27
N VAL A 121 9.31 -7.16 12.37
CA VAL A 121 10.65 -7.66 12.00
C VAL A 121 11.59 -7.62 13.21
N GLU A 122 11.55 -6.53 13.99
CA GLU A 122 12.35 -6.40 15.22
C GLU A 122 12.00 -7.48 16.26
N GLU A 123 10.73 -7.85 16.38
CA GLU A 123 10.30 -8.95 17.26
C GLU A 123 10.84 -10.31 16.81
N GLU A 124 10.80 -10.61 15.51
CA GLU A 124 11.35 -11.85 14.94
C GLU A 124 12.88 -11.93 15.10
N ILE A 125 13.59 -10.80 14.96
CA ILE A 125 15.04 -10.70 15.20
C ILE A 125 15.34 -10.94 16.68
N LYS A 126 14.62 -10.27 17.58
CA LYS A 126 14.80 -10.41 19.03
C LYS A 126 14.55 -11.85 19.51
N ALA A 127 13.63 -12.55 18.85
CA ALA A 127 13.36 -13.96 19.09
C ALA A 127 14.42 -14.92 18.52
N GLY A 128 15.39 -14.41 17.74
CA GLY A 128 16.39 -15.23 17.04
C GLY A 128 15.80 -16.05 15.90
N THR A 129 14.63 -15.65 15.40
CA THR A 129 13.90 -16.38 14.36
C THR A 129 14.11 -15.82 12.96
N ALA A 130 14.45 -14.52 12.86
CA ALA A 130 14.80 -13.85 11.60
C ALA A 130 16.27 -13.42 11.58
N HIS A 131 16.88 -13.53 10.40
CA HIS A 131 18.25 -13.11 10.12
C HIS A 131 18.21 -12.30 8.81
N PRO A 132 17.93 -10.99 8.87
CA PRO A 132 17.79 -10.19 7.66
C PRO A 132 19.10 -10.03 6.91
N ILE A 133 19.02 -9.74 5.61
CA ILE A 133 20.18 -9.54 4.73
C ILE A 133 20.92 -8.20 4.98
N SER A 134 20.40 -7.37 5.88
CA SER A 134 20.92 -6.04 6.22
C SER A 134 20.60 -5.72 7.68
N ASP A 135 21.53 -5.09 8.37
CA ASP A 135 21.32 -4.58 9.74
C ASP A 135 20.51 -3.27 9.76
N ASP A 136 20.40 -2.57 8.63
CA ASP A 136 19.53 -1.41 8.46
C ASP A 136 18.10 -1.87 8.12
N ILE A 137 17.36 -2.28 9.16
CA ILE A 137 15.98 -2.77 9.05
C ILE A 137 15.03 -1.70 8.48
N PRO A 138 15.06 -0.43 8.92
CA PRO A 138 14.21 0.60 8.33
C PRO A 138 14.43 0.77 6.82
N ALA A 139 15.69 0.80 6.36
CA ALA A 139 15.98 0.90 4.93
C ALA A 139 15.50 -0.35 4.16
N LEU A 140 15.76 -1.55 4.70
CA LEU A 140 15.34 -2.81 4.08
C LEU A 140 13.82 -2.88 3.90
N VAL A 141 13.05 -2.60 4.97
CA VAL A 141 11.59 -2.59 4.94
C VAL A 141 11.06 -1.56 3.95
N ARG A 142 11.63 -0.34 3.93
CA ARG A 142 11.25 0.70 2.96
C ARG A 142 11.49 0.27 1.52
N THR A 143 12.63 -0.35 1.22
CA THR A 143 12.94 -0.87 -0.11
C THR A 143 11.96 -1.96 -0.53
N LEU A 144 11.68 -2.93 0.35
CA LEU A 144 10.73 -4.00 0.04
C LEU A 144 9.30 -3.45 -0.13
N ALA A 145 8.89 -2.47 0.70
CA ALA A 145 7.59 -1.84 0.61
C ALA A 145 7.40 -1.06 -0.69
N VAL A 146 8.40 -0.27 -1.14
CA VAL A 146 8.29 0.45 -2.42
C VAL A 146 8.28 -0.50 -3.61
N THR A 147 9.08 -1.58 -3.59
CA THR A 147 9.02 -2.62 -4.63
C THR A 147 7.66 -3.30 -4.67
N THR A 148 7.08 -3.59 -3.50
CA THR A 148 5.72 -4.15 -3.37
C THR A 148 4.68 -3.20 -3.95
N ALA A 149 4.69 -1.93 -3.53
CA ALA A 149 3.74 -0.93 -3.97
C ALA A 149 3.77 -0.68 -5.49
N LEU A 150 4.97 -0.61 -6.08
CA LEU A 150 5.14 -0.42 -7.53
C LEU A 150 4.69 -1.64 -8.31
N MET A 151 5.03 -2.86 -7.87
CA MET A 151 4.61 -4.07 -8.56
C MET A 151 3.09 -4.27 -8.49
N LEU A 152 2.48 -3.99 -7.34
CA LEU A 152 1.03 -4.10 -7.13
C LEU A 152 0.24 -2.94 -7.78
N SER A 153 0.91 -1.90 -8.26
CA SER A 153 0.24 -0.78 -8.94
C SER A 153 -0.35 -1.14 -10.31
N GLY A 154 0.00 -2.30 -10.87
CA GLY A 154 -0.49 -2.73 -12.19
C GLY A 154 0.34 -2.21 -13.38
N ASP A 155 1.41 -1.44 -13.14
CA ASP A 155 2.22 -0.87 -14.23
C ASP A 155 2.93 -1.97 -15.05
N THR A 156 2.56 -2.08 -16.33
CA THR A 156 3.11 -3.05 -17.28
C THR A 156 4.61 -2.90 -17.53
N THR A 157 5.19 -1.74 -17.19
CA THR A 157 6.64 -1.53 -17.20
C THR A 157 7.35 -2.50 -16.25
N PHE A 158 6.73 -2.81 -15.11
CA PHE A 158 7.27 -3.73 -14.11
C PHE A 158 6.72 -5.16 -14.28
N LEU A 159 5.45 -5.31 -14.66
CA LEU A 159 4.80 -6.62 -14.85
C LEU A 159 5.23 -7.32 -16.14
N GLY A 160 5.71 -6.57 -17.13
CA GLY A 160 5.89 -7.04 -18.50
C GLY A 160 4.58 -7.02 -19.31
N PRO A 161 4.66 -7.39 -20.61
CA PRO A 161 3.54 -7.23 -21.56
C PRO A 161 2.25 -7.97 -21.18
N ASP A 162 2.37 -9.09 -20.45
CA ASP A 162 1.24 -9.94 -20.08
C ASP A 162 0.45 -9.40 -18.87
N GLY A 163 0.99 -8.40 -18.16
CA GLY A 163 0.32 -7.79 -17.00
C GLY A 163 0.05 -8.76 -15.84
N ASP A 164 0.78 -9.87 -15.74
CA ASP A 164 0.54 -10.92 -14.73
C ASP A 164 0.98 -10.48 -13.33
N VAL A 165 0.09 -9.79 -12.61
CA VAL A 165 0.28 -9.39 -11.21
C VAL A 165 0.51 -10.61 -10.30
N GLN A 166 -0.09 -11.77 -10.59
CA GLN A 166 0.06 -12.97 -9.77
C GLN A 166 1.50 -13.50 -9.81
N ARG A 167 2.18 -13.38 -10.97
CA ARG A 167 3.61 -13.64 -11.05
C ARG A 167 4.42 -12.69 -10.17
N GLY A 168 4.05 -11.42 -10.16
CA GLY A 168 4.66 -10.41 -9.28
C GLY A 168 4.52 -10.73 -7.80
N ILE A 169 3.30 -11.06 -7.36
CA ILE A 169 3.00 -11.45 -5.99
C ILE A 169 3.90 -12.60 -5.54
N ARG A 170 4.03 -13.66 -6.35
CA ARG A 170 4.93 -14.79 -6.02
C ARG A 170 6.39 -14.37 -5.85
N VAL A 171 6.87 -13.41 -6.64
CA VAL A 171 8.24 -12.88 -6.50
C VAL A 171 8.36 -12.03 -5.23
N LEU A 172 7.37 -11.19 -4.93
CA LEU A 172 7.35 -10.37 -3.72
C LEU A 172 7.36 -11.24 -2.45
N GLU A 173 6.55 -12.31 -2.41
CA GLU A 173 6.55 -13.29 -1.31
C GLU A 173 7.95 -13.85 -1.05
N GLN A 174 8.67 -14.23 -2.11
CA GLN A 174 10.03 -14.74 -2.01
C GLN A 174 11.04 -13.64 -1.64
N LEU A 175 10.88 -12.42 -2.14
CA LEU A 175 11.75 -11.29 -1.78
C LEU A 175 11.64 -10.99 -0.29
N TRP A 176 10.44 -10.83 0.25
CA TRP A 176 10.23 -10.61 1.69
C TRP A 176 10.76 -11.77 2.52
N LEU A 177 10.46 -13.01 2.15
CA LEU A 177 10.95 -14.20 2.84
C LEU A 177 12.48 -14.24 2.92
N ASN A 178 13.16 -14.14 1.78
CA ASN A 178 14.60 -14.30 1.73
C ASN A 178 15.35 -13.05 2.24
N ALA A 179 14.76 -11.87 2.14
CA ALA A 179 15.34 -10.66 2.70
C ALA A 179 15.34 -10.65 4.23
N LEU A 180 14.31 -11.23 4.87
CA LEU A 180 14.17 -11.22 6.33
C LEU A 180 14.71 -12.48 7.01
N TRP A 181 14.72 -13.63 6.34
CA TRP A 181 15.16 -14.91 6.91
C TRP A 181 16.36 -15.56 6.19
N GLY A 182 16.88 -14.94 5.13
CA GLY A 182 17.96 -15.50 4.30
C GLY A 182 19.37 -14.97 4.60
N GLY A 183 19.54 -14.05 5.55
CA GLY A 183 20.84 -13.57 6.02
C GLY A 183 21.61 -14.67 6.77
N GLN A 184 22.93 -14.47 6.89
CA GLN A 184 23.76 -15.36 7.70
C GLN A 184 23.54 -15.04 9.18
N ALA A 185 23.32 -16.09 9.98
CA ALA A 185 23.14 -16.01 11.43
C ALA A 185 24.45 -15.73 12.17
#